data_AF-A0A448HK28-F1
#
_entry.id   AF-A0A448HK28-F1
#
_cell.length_a   1.000
_cell.length_b   1.000
_cell.length_c   1.000
_cell.angle_alpha   90.00
_cell.angle_beta   90.00
_cell.angle_gamma   90.00
#
_symmetry.space_group_name_H-M   'P 1'
#
loop_
_entity.id
_entity.type
_entity.pdbx_description
1 polymer ?
#
loop_
_entity_poly.entity_id
_entity_poly.type
_entity_poly.pdbx_seq_one_letter_code
_entity_poly.pdbx_strand_id
1 'polypeptide(L)'
;MYCDVMLDLKILGFLDEGPLHGYELRRRIEELDGPGTHLSEGTLYPALTRLENAGWLVRTEEPGARGRSRRRVEITPAGRQRLHQILRDPDEGTLTCLPRFLVVLAFLSRLPDPREREEVLRRRLAILQAPAPSFFRNADGTPRRAVEEPDPFRRGMARIAGATRREEAAWLRETLGAPDRPSAAPTAPEPT
;
A
#
# COMPACT_ATOMS: atom_id res chain seq x y z
N MET A 1 -9.78 -12.69 3.20
CA MET A 1 -10.54 -11.42 3.10
C MET A 1 -9.64 -10.19 2.94
N TYR A 2 -8.65 -9.91 3.80
CA TYR A 2 -7.75 -8.75 3.60
C TYR A 2 -6.69 -8.91 2.49
N CYS A 3 -6.27 -10.14 2.13
CA CYS A 3 -5.35 -10.34 1.00
C CYS A 3 -6.00 -10.13 -0.37
N ASP A 4 -7.32 -10.30 -0.47
CA ASP A 4 -8.03 -10.30 -1.75
C ASP A 4 -8.11 -8.89 -2.34
N VAL A 5 -8.40 -7.89 -1.51
CA VAL A 5 -8.47 -6.48 -1.93
C VAL A 5 -7.11 -5.96 -2.42
N MET A 6 -6.01 -6.38 -1.80
CA MET A 6 -4.67 -5.98 -2.23
C MET A 6 -4.28 -6.59 -3.56
N LEU A 7 -4.61 -7.86 -3.79
CA LEU A 7 -4.37 -8.47 -5.08
C LEU A 7 -5.25 -7.83 -6.17
N ASP A 8 -6.50 -7.52 -5.86
CA ASP A 8 -7.40 -6.79 -6.77
C ASP A 8 -6.85 -5.42 -7.14
N LEU A 9 -6.35 -4.66 -6.16
CA LEU A 9 -5.74 -3.35 -6.39
C LEU A 9 -4.55 -3.45 -7.34
N LYS A 10 -3.67 -4.45 -7.15
CA LYS A 10 -2.51 -4.64 -8.03
C LYS A 10 -2.93 -5.06 -9.44
N ILE A 11 -3.88 -5.99 -9.55
CA ILE A 11 -4.39 -6.46 -10.84
C ILE A 11 -5.01 -5.31 -11.61
N LEU A 12 -5.98 -4.61 -11.02
CA LEU A 12 -6.68 -3.51 -11.67
C LEU A 12 -5.72 -2.34 -11.92
N GLY A 13 -4.82 -2.04 -10.99
CA GLY A 13 -3.81 -0.98 -11.12
C GLY A 13 -2.92 -1.17 -12.34
N PHE A 14 -2.37 -2.36 -12.55
CA PHE A 14 -1.54 -2.64 -13.72
C PHE A 14 -2.35 -2.68 -15.02
N LEU A 15 -3.56 -3.23 -15.00
CA LEU A 15 -4.42 -3.26 -16.19
C LEU A 15 -4.94 -1.87 -16.59
N ASP A 16 -4.96 -0.91 -15.65
CA ASP A 16 -5.26 0.49 -15.94
C ASP A 16 -4.16 1.19 -16.76
N GLU A 17 -2.92 0.70 -16.66
CA GLU A 17 -1.78 1.16 -17.46
C GLU A 17 -1.81 0.60 -18.88
N GLY A 18 -2.45 -0.55 -19.07
CA GLY A 18 -2.66 -1.18 -20.36
C GLY A 18 -2.99 -2.66 -20.28
N PRO A 19 -3.48 -3.25 -21.38
CA PRO A 19 -3.70 -4.69 -21.48
C PRO A 19 -2.43 -5.50 -21.20
N LEU A 20 -2.58 -6.63 -20.50
CA LEU A 20 -1.46 -7.53 -20.20
C LEU A 20 -1.87 -8.99 -20.37
N HIS A 21 -0.91 -9.85 -20.71
CA HIS A 21 -1.11 -11.29 -20.55
C HIS A 21 -0.98 -11.70 -19.07
N GLY A 22 -1.63 -12.80 -18.69
CA GLY A 22 -1.63 -13.28 -17.29
C GLY A 22 -0.22 -13.49 -16.70
N TYR A 23 0.75 -13.93 -17.51
CA TYR A 23 2.14 -14.12 -17.05
C TYR A 23 2.88 -12.79 -16.84
N GLU A 24 2.59 -11.76 -17.65
CA GLU A 24 3.18 -10.42 -17.55
C GLU A 24 2.62 -9.70 -16.34
N LEU A 25 1.30 -9.83 -16.14
CA LEU A 25 0.62 -9.32 -14.96
C LEU A 25 1.19 -9.94 -13.69
N ARG A 26 1.37 -11.27 -13.66
CA ARG A 26 2.00 -11.97 -12.53
C ARG A 26 3.38 -11.40 -12.23
N ARG A 27 4.22 -11.28 -13.26
CA ARG A 27 5.59 -10.79 -13.14
C ARG A 27 5.63 -9.36 -12.58
N ARG A 28 4.78 -8.46 -13.09
CA ARG A 28 4.69 -7.09 -12.59
C ARG A 28 4.23 -7.03 -11.12
N ILE A 29 3.32 -7.91 -10.72
CA ILE A 29 2.89 -8.03 -9.33
C ILE A 29 4.06 -8.47 -8.43
N GLU A 30 4.83 -9.49 -8.83
CA GLU A 30 6.02 -9.94 -8.10
C GLU A 30 7.10 -8.85 -8.03
N GLU A 31 7.31 -8.10 -9.13
CA GLU A 31 8.24 -6.96 -9.16
C GLU A 31 7.82 -5.85 -8.18
N LEU A 32 6.52 -5.55 -8.07
CA LEU A 32 5.99 -4.57 -7.11
C LEU A 32 6.07 -5.06 -5.66
N ASP A 33 5.84 -6.34 -5.42
CA ASP A 33 5.93 -6.96 -4.09
C ASP A 33 7.38 -7.07 -3.58
N GLY A 34 8.34 -7.03 -4.50
CA GLY A 34 9.76 -6.92 -4.22
C GLY A 34 10.50 -8.27 -4.24
N PRO A 35 11.80 -8.25 -3.93
CA PRO A 35 12.66 -9.41 -4.05
C PRO A 35 12.21 -10.59 -3.17
N GLY A 36 12.27 -11.80 -3.72
CA GLY A 36 11.93 -13.04 -3.01
C GLY A 36 10.42 -13.29 -2.87
N THR A 37 9.58 -12.47 -3.49
CA THR A 37 8.14 -12.70 -3.53
C THR A 37 7.77 -13.60 -4.72
N HIS A 38 6.80 -14.48 -4.50
CA HIS A 38 6.33 -15.44 -5.49
C HIS A 38 4.82 -15.48 -5.47
N LEU A 39 4.20 -15.08 -6.58
CA LEU A 39 2.76 -15.16 -6.76
C LEU A 39 2.42 -16.48 -7.46
N SER A 40 1.74 -17.37 -6.72
CA SER A 40 1.33 -18.64 -7.32
C SER A 40 0.25 -18.43 -8.39
N GLU A 41 0.28 -19.27 -9.42
CA GLU A 41 -0.80 -19.33 -10.42
C GLU A 41 -2.15 -19.66 -9.75
N GLY A 42 -2.14 -20.52 -8.72
CA GLY A 42 -3.30 -20.87 -7.90
C GLY A 42 -3.87 -19.70 -7.08
N THR A 43 -3.18 -18.57 -7.01
CA THR A 43 -3.69 -17.34 -6.40
C THR A 43 -4.15 -16.35 -7.48
N LEU A 44 -3.35 -16.15 -8.53
CA LEU A 44 -3.64 -15.17 -9.56
C LEU A 44 -4.87 -15.54 -10.40
N TYR A 45 -4.94 -16.76 -10.93
CA TYR A 45 -5.99 -17.11 -11.87
C TYR A 45 -7.39 -17.16 -11.24
N PRO A 46 -7.57 -17.68 -10.00
CA PRO A 46 -8.85 -17.55 -9.30
C PRO A 46 -9.25 -16.10 -9.05
N ALA A 47 -8.30 -15.21 -8.69
CA ALA A 47 -8.58 -13.79 -8.54
C ALA A 47 -9.03 -13.17 -9.86
N LEU A 48 -8.33 -13.43 -10.95
CA LEU A 48 -8.72 -12.95 -12.28
C LEU A 48 -10.11 -13.43 -12.69
N THR A 49 -10.45 -14.71 -12.44
CA THR A 49 -11.79 -15.24 -12.72
C THR A 49 -12.87 -14.56 -11.86
N ARG A 50 -12.57 -14.29 -10.58
CA ARG A 50 -13.48 -13.52 -9.71
C ARG A 50 -13.71 -12.11 -10.22
N LEU A 51 -12.65 -11.41 -10.64
CA LEU A 51 -12.71 -10.06 -11.20
C LEU A 51 -13.46 -10.01 -12.53
N GLU A 52 -13.29 -11.05 -13.37
CA GLU A 52 -14.03 -11.25 -14.62
C GLU A 52 -15.52 -11.43 -14.36
N ASN A 53 -15.88 -12.31 -13.41
CA ASN A 53 -17.27 -12.55 -13.01
C ASN A 53 -17.93 -11.30 -12.39
N ALA A 54 -17.15 -10.44 -11.72
CA ALA A 54 -17.61 -9.15 -11.22
C ALA A 54 -17.74 -8.08 -12.32
N GLY A 55 -17.35 -8.39 -13.56
CA GLY A 55 -17.39 -7.47 -14.69
C GLY A 55 -16.30 -6.39 -14.64
N TRP A 56 -15.26 -6.55 -13.82
CA TRP A 56 -14.18 -5.56 -13.64
C TRP A 56 -13.02 -5.76 -14.63
N LEU A 57 -12.92 -6.93 -15.25
CA LEU A 57 -12.00 -7.18 -16.35
C LEU A 57 -12.65 -8.07 -17.40
N VAL A 58 -12.05 -8.13 -18.58
CA VAL A 58 -12.38 -9.07 -19.64
C VAL A 58 -11.13 -9.78 -20.13
N ARG A 59 -11.29 -11.02 -20.61
CA ARG A 59 -10.22 -11.79 -21.24
C ARG A 59 -10.53 -12.01 -22.72
N THR A 60 -9.63 -11.56 -23.58
CA THR A 60 -9.74 -11.74 -25.03
C THR A 60 -8.72 -12.77 -25.48
N GLU A 61 -9.14 -13.71 -26.33
CA GLU A 61 -8.21 -14.65 -26.95
C GLU A 61 -7.46 -13.98 -28.10
N GLU A 62 -6.14 -14.05 -28.07
CA GLU A 62 -5.27 -13.60 -29.15
C GLU A 62 -4.59 -14.79 -29.84
N PRO A 63 -4.44 -14.76 -31.17
CA PRO A 63 -3.66 -15.74 -31.90
C PRO A 63 -2.22 -15.74 -31.39
N GLY A 64 -1.81 -16.82 -30.72
CA GLY A 64 -0.44 -16.96 -30.26
C GLY A 64 0.46 -17.67 -31.27
N ALA A 65 1.78 -17.48 -31.12
CA ALA A 65 2.76 -18.22 -31.89
C ALA A 65 2.61 -19.73 -31.65
N ARG A 66 2.68 -20.54 -32.73
CA ARG A 66 2.55 -22.02 -32.71
C ARG A 66 1.23 -22.56 -32.16
N GLY A 67 0.11 -21.84 -32.34
CA GLY A 67 -1.23 -22.38 -32.06
C GLY A 67 -1.64 -22.40 -30.59
N ARG A 68 -0.86 -21.78 -29.69
CA ARG A 68 -1.23 -21.63 -28.27
C ARG A 68 -1.94 -20.28 -28.09
N SER A 69 -3.27 -20.29 -27.94
CA SER A 69 -4.06 -19.08 -27.63
C SER A 69 -3.48 -18.39 -26.39
N ARG A 70 -3.17 -17.09 -26.51
CA ARG A 70 -2.73 -16.25 -25.39
C ARG A 70 -3.90 -15.37 -25.00
N ARG A 71 -4.31 -15.46 -23.74
CA ARG A 71 -5.39 -14.60 -23.23
C ARG A 71 -4.80 -13.26 -22.80
N ARG A 72 -5.24 -12.19 -23.46
CA ARG A 72 -5.00 -10.82 -23.03
C ARG A 72 -6.07 -10.44 -22.02
N VAL A 73 -5.67 -9.77 -20.95
CA VAL A 73 -6.54 -9.31 -19.87
C VAL A 73 -6.64 -7.79 -19.97
N GLU A 74 -7.85 -7.26 -19.86
CA GLU A 74 -8.15 -5.84 -20.01
C GLU A 74 -9.09 -5.39 -18.90
N ILE A 75 -8.84 -4.21 -18.33
CA ILE A 75 -9.76 -3.59 -17.36
C ILE A 75 -10.99 -3.04 -18.07
N THR A 76 -12.18 -3.22 -17.49
CA THR A 76 -13.41 -2.61 -18.01
C THR A 76 -13.64 -1.21 -17.42
N PRO A 77 -14.61 -0.43 -17.95
CA PRO A 77 -15.03 0.81 -17.30
C PRO A 77 -15.49 0.60 -15.84
N ALA A 78 -16.18 -0.50 -15.55
CA ALA A 78 -16.59 -0.85 -14.19
C ALA A 78 -15.38 -1.22 -13.30
N GLY A 79 -14.38 -1.90 -13.85
CA GLY A 79 -13.13 -2.19 -13.14
C GLY A 79 -12.34 -0.93 -12.80
N ARG A 80 -12.30 0.04 -13.71
CA ARG A 80 -11.66 1.34 -13.45
C ARG A 80 -12.38 2.11 -12.33
N GLN A 81 -13.71 2.09 -12.32
CA GLN A 81 -14.48 2.65 -11.20
C GLN A 81 -14.16 1.93 -9.88
N ARG A 82 -14.03 0.60 -9.90
CA ARG A 82 -13.64 -0.17 -8.72
C ARG A 82 -12.22 0.19 -8.24
N LEU A 83 -11.26 0.33 -9.16
CA LEU A 83 -9.91 0.78 -8.84
C LEU A 83 -9.94 2.15 -8.15
N HIS A 84 -10.69 3.11 -8.72
CA HIS A 84 -10.83 4.45 -8.14
C HIS A 84 -11.46 4.39 -6.74
N GLN A 85 -12.44 3.53 -6.50
CA GLN A 85 -13.03 3.34 -5.17
C GLN A 85 -12.01 2.84 -4.15
N ILE A 86 -11.23 1.82 -4.50
CA ILE A 86 -10.19 1.27 -3.61
C ILE A 86 -9.12 2.33 -3.29
N LEU A 87 -8.69 3.10 -4.30
CA LEU A 87 -7.71 4.17 -4.12
C LEU A 87 -8.25 5.34 -3.31
N ARG A 88 -9.50 5.74 -3.55
CA ARG A 88 -10.17 6.83 -2.84
C ARG A 88 -10.39 6.51 -1.38
N ASP A 89 -10.74 5.28 -1.05
CA ASP A 89 -11.05 4.90 0.32
C ASP A 89 -10.36 3.59 0.76
N PRO A 90 -9.03 3.61 0.91
CA PRO A 90 -8.32 2.46 1.47
C PRO A 90 -8.69 2.30 2.94
N ASP A 91 -8.93 1.06 3.37
CA ASP A 91 -9.25 0.78 4.77
C ASP A 91 -8.10 1.16 5.73
N GLU A 92 -8.42 1.28 7.02
CA GLU A 92 -7.45 1.66 8.05
C GLU A 92 -6.26 0.69 8.11
N GLY A 93 -6.48 -0.61 7.90
CA GLY A 93 -5.41 -1.61 7.89
C GLY A 93 -4.41 -1.39 6.75
N THR A 94 -4.90 -0.98 5.58
CA THR A 94 -4.12 -0.62 4.39
C THR A 94 -3.36 0.67 4.64
N LEU A 95 -4.03 1.69 5.20
CA LEU A 95 -3.41 2.95 5.56
C LEU A 95 -2.45 2.86 6.75
N THR A 96 -2.45 1.78 7.53
CA THR A 96 -1.53 1.58 8.67
C THR A 96 -0.32 0.74 8.29
N CYS A 97 -0.48 -0.23 7.40
CA CYS A 97 0.57 -1.16 6.99
C CYS A 97 1.39 -0.61 5.81
N LEU A 98 2.66 -0.25 6.05
CA LEU A 98 3.51 0.35 5.01
C LEU A 98 3.55 -0.45 3.69
N PRO A 99 3.80 -1.77 3.66
CA PRO A 99 3.79 -2.53 2.40
C PRO A 99 2.47 -2.41 1.62
N ARG A 100 1.33 -2.35 2.31
CA ARG A 100 0.03 -2.16 1.66
C ARG A 100 -0.17 -0.73 1.17
N PHE A 101 0.27 0.25 1.96
CA PHE A 101 0.23 1.65 1.55
C PHE A 101 1.13 1.94 0.34
N LEU A 102 2.29 1.28 0.22
CA LEU A 102 3.15 1.40 -0.97
C LEU A 102 2.44 0.94 -2.25
N VAL A 103 1.57 -0.07 -2.17
CA VAL A 103 0.73 -0.49 -3.31
C VAL A 103 -0.30 0.60 -3.65
N VAL A 104 -0.90 1.25 -2.65
CA VAL A 104 -1.78 2.41 -2.89
C VAL A 104 -1.00 3.52 -3.59
N LEU A 105 0.19 3.88 -3.09
CA LEU A 105 1.04 4.91 -3.70
C LEU A 105 1.42 4.59 -5.15
N ALA A 106 1.74 3.32 -5.45
CA ALA A 106 2.12 2.90 -6.79
C ALA A 106 1.05 3.22 -7.86
N PHE A 107 -0.23 3.21 -7.47
CA PHE A 107 -1.35 3.44 -8.38
C PHE A 107 -2.16 4.70 -8.06
N LEU A 108 -1.77 5.50 -7.05
CA LEU A 108 -2.55 6.66 -6.60
C LEU A 108 -2.76 7.69 -7.72
N SER A 109 -1.82 7.80 -8.66
CA SER A 109 -1.93 8.67 -9.84
C SER A 109 -3.08 8.30 -10.79
N ARG A 110 -3.61 7.07 -10.69
CA ARG A 110 -4.78 6.61 -11.45
C ARG A 110 -6.09 7.21 -10.91
N LEU A 111 -6.10 7.70 -9.67
CA LEU A 111 -7.24 8.42 -9.13
C LEU A 111 -7.30 9.84 -9.76
N PRO A 112 -8.35 10.18 -10.55
CA PRO A 112 -8.29 11.37 -11.41
C PRO A 112 -8.23 12.70 -10.65
N ASP A 113 -8.98 12.82 -9.55
CA ASP A 113 -9.08 14.06 -8.79
C ASP A 113 -7.84 14.25 -7.89
N PRO A 114 -7.03 15.31 -8.08
CA PRO A 114 -5.93 15.66 -7.19
C PRO A 114 -6.35 15.79 -5.72
N ARG A 115 -7.54 16.32 -5.44
CA ARG A 115 -8.03 16.53 -4.07
C ARG A 115 -8.28 15.22 -3.34
N GLU A 116 -8.81 14.22 -4.05
CA GLU A 116 -9.00 12.88 -3.50
C GLU A 116 -7.65 12.20 -3.20
N ARG A 117 -6.65 12.39 -4.07
CA ARG A 117 -5.29 11.89 -3.84
C ARG A 117 -4.67 12.53 -2.60
N GLU A 118 -4.75 13.85 -2.48
CA GLU A 118 -4.28 14.56 -1.29
C GLU A 118 -4.99 14.09 -0.02
N GLU A 119 -6.29 13.82 -0.05
CA GLU A 119 -7.03 13.33 1.11
C GLU A 119 -6.54 11.95 1.60
N VAL A 120 -6.19 11.04 0.67
CA VAL A 120 -5.55 9.76 1.00
C VAL A 120 -4.21 9.99 1.70
N LEU A 121 -3.38 10.91 1.17
CA LEU A 121 -2.08 11.25 1.75
C LEU A 121 -2.23 11.92 3.13
N ARG A 122 -3.22 12.80 3.31
CA ARG A 122 -3.53 13.44 4.61
C ARG A 122 -3.93 12.42 5.66
N ARG A 123 -4.80 11.45 5.33
CA ARG A 123 -5.18 10.37 6.24
C ARG A 123 -3.99 9.51 6.65
N ARG A 124 -3.11 9.16 5.69
CA ARG A 124 -1.85 8.47 6.02
C ARG A 124 -0.96 9.31 6.94
N LEU A 125 -0.76 10.60 6.63
CA LEU A 125 0.05 11.49 7.45
C LEU A 125 -0.48 11.59 8.89
N ALA A 126 -1.82 11.69 9.06
CA ALA A 126 -2.45 11.69 10.38
C ALA A 126 -2.15 10.40 11.16
N ILE A 127 -2.24 9.24 10.50
CA ILE A 127 -1.85 7.94 11.07
C ILE A 127 -0.38 7.94 11.47
N LEU A 128 0.52 8.53 10.67
CA LEU A 128 1.95 8.59 10.97
C LEU A 128 2.31 9.58 12.10
N GLN A 129 1.48 10.59 12.32
CA GLN A 129 1.64 11.58 13.39
C GLN A 129 1.09 11.11 14.74
N ALA A 130 0.20 10.12 14.76
CA ALA A 130 -0.21 9.45 15.98
C ALA A 130 1.01 8.81 16.69
N PRO A 131 0.95 8.58 18.02
CA PRO A 131 1.99 7.85 18.73
C PRO A 131 2.32 6.54 17.99
N ALA A 132 3.60 6.33 17.68
CA ALA A 132 3.99 5.14 16.95
C ALA A 132 3.55 3.89 17.73
N PRO A 133 2.91 2.90 17.08
CA PRO A 133 2.59 1.65 17.74
C PRO A 133 3.90 1.03 18.23
N SER A 134 3.94 0.63 19.49
CA SER A 134 5.09 -0.12 19.99
C SER A 134 4.92 -1.60 19.66
N PHE A 135 6.01 -2.22 19.24
CA PHE A 135 6.10 -3.67 19.03
C PHE A 135 6.09 -4.44 20.35
N PHE A 136 6.46 -3.77 21.44
CA PHE A 136 6.59 -4.37 22.77
C PHE A 136 5.95 -3.47 23.84
N ARG A 137 5.48 -4.07 24.92
CA ARG A 137 4.91 -3.33 26.05
C ARG A 137 5.77 -3.52 27.30
N ASN A 138 5.70 -2.54 28.20
CA ASN A 138 6.25 -2.65 29.54
C ASN A 138 5.32 -3.51 30.42
N ALA A 139 5.78 -3.88 31.62
CA ALA A 139 4.99 -4.71 32.54
C ALA A 139 3.67 -4.02 32.99
N ASP A 140 3.65 -2.69 32.98
CA ASP A 140 2.47 -1.85 33.26
C ASP A 140 1.53 -1.66 32.05
N GLY A 141 1.82 -2.31 30.92
CA GLY A 141 1.02 -2.22 29.69
C GLY A 141 1.34 -1.01 28.80
N THR A 142 2.20 -0.09 29.24
CA THR A 142 2.59 1.09 28.44
C THR A 142 3.42 0.68 27.20
N PRO A 143 3.30 1.40 26.07
CA PRO A 143 4.13 1.16 24.90
C PRO A 143 5.61 1.37 25.24
N ARG A 144 6.45 0.35 25.02
CA ARG A 144 7.88 0.45 25.29
C ARG A 144 8.57 1.34 24.25
N ARG A 145 9.39 2.29 24.67
CA ARG A 145 10.17 3.11 23.73
C ARG A 145 11.37 2.32 23.21
N ALA A 146 11.79 2.60 21.98
CA ALA A 146 12.95 1.93 21.38
C ALA A 146 14.23 2.09 22.24
N VAL A 147 14.41 3.24 22.88
CA VAL A 147 15.59 3.51 23.75
C VAL A 147 15.58 2.71 25.06
N GLU A 148 14.42 2.19 25.47
CA GLU A 148 14.23 1.40 26.69
C GLU A 148 14.23 -0.11 26.41
N GLU A 149 14.29 -0.53 25.15
CA GLU A 149 14.31 -1.94 24.79
C GLU A 149 15.70 -2.53 25.06
N PRO A 150 15.88 -3.46 26.02
CA PRO A 150 17.18 -4.02 26.34
C PRO A 150 17.73 -4.92 25.24
N ASP A 151 16.87 -5.68 24.55
CA ASP A 151 17.31 -6.59 23.50
C ASP A 151 17.81 -5.80 22.26
N PRO A 152 19.08 -5.99 21.85
CA PRO A 152 19.67 -5.20 20.78
C PRO A 152 18.96 -5.39 19.42
N PHE A 153 18.39 -6.57 19.15
CA PHE A 153 17.71 -6.85 17.89
C PHE A 153 16.32 -6.21 17.86
N ARG A 154 15.57 -6.28 18.96
CA ARG A 154 14.27 -5.61 19.11
C ARG A 154 14.41 -4.08 19.08
N ARG A 155 15.45 -3.55 19.72
CA ARG A 155 15.80 -2.13 19.65
C ARG A 155 16.14 -1.72 18.21
N GLY A 156 16.91 -2.54 17.49
CA GLY A 156 17.19 -2.37 16.06
C GLY A 156 15.91 -2.31 15.22
N MET A 157 15.00 -3.27 15.40
CA MET A 157 13.69 -3.30 14.73
C MET A 157 12.89 -2.02 14.98
N ALA A 158 12.74 -1.60 16.24
CA ALA A 158 12.01 -0.38 16.60
C ALA A 158 12.66 0.88 16.02
N ARG A 159 13.99 0.93 15.97
CA ARG A 159 14.74 2.02 15.32
C ARG A 159 14.49 2.09 13.82
N ILE A 160 14.53 0.95 13.11
CA ILE A 160 14.26 0.87 11.67
C ILE A 160 12.83 1.35 11.39
N ALA A 161 11.84 0.76 12.07
CA ALA A 161 10.44 1.15 11.89
C ALA A 161 10.19 2.64 12.19
N GLY A 162 10.80 3.17 13.26
CA GLY A 162 10.72 4.59 13.60
C GLY A 162 11.38 5.49 12.56
N ALA A 163 12.52 5.08 11.98
CA ALA A 163 13.18 5.82 10.91
C ALA A 163 12.32 5.85 9.64
N THR A 164 11.81 4.70 9.20
CA THR A 164 10.91 4.60 8.05
C THR A 164 9.67 5.48 8.21
N ARG A 165 9.04 5.44 9.40
CA ARG A 165 7.87 6.27 9.71
C ARG A 165 8.17 7.77 9.62
N ARG A 166 9.34 8.20 10.11
CA ARG A 166 9.76 9.61 10.06
C ARG A 166 10.02 10.07 8.64
N GLU A 167 10.70 9.25 7.84
CA GLU A 167 11.01 9.55 6.44
C GLU A 167 9.72 9.68 5.62
N GLU A 168 8.81 8.72 5.77
CA GLU A 168 7.51 8.75 5.09
C GLU A 168 6.69 9.99 5.48
N ALA A 169 6.65 10.33 6.77
CA ALA A 169 5.94 11.52 7.24
C ALA A 169 6.58 12.82 6.75
N ALA A 170 7.90 12.86 6.54
CA ALA A 170 8.59 14.01 5.97
C ALA A 170 8.21 14.20 4.49
N TRP A 171 8.32 13.14 3.69
CA TRP A 171 7.92 13.15 2.29
C TRP A 171 6.44 13.54 2.09
N LEU A 172 5.54 13.00 2.92
CA LEU A 172 4.11 13.36 2.85
C LEU A 172 3.85 14.83 3.16
N ARG A 173 4.54 15.41 4.15
CA ARG A 173 4.40 16.83 4.48
C ARG A 173 4.89 17.73 3.35
N GLU A 174 6.04 17.40 2.77
CA GLU A 174 6.59 18.10 1.60
C GLU A 174 5.60 18.02 0.43
N THR A 175 5.12 16.83 0.10
CA THR A 175 4.17 16.59 -0.99
C THR A 175 2.85 17.34 -0.80
N LEU A 176 2.38 17.48 0.44
CA LEU A 176 1.13 18.17 0.79
C LEU A 176 1.30 19.67 1.04
N GLY A 177 2.52 20.22 1.01
CA GLY A 177 2.80 21.59 1.44
C GLY A 177 2.42 21.88 2.89
N ALA A 178 2.43 20.86 3.76
CA ALA A 178 2.02 20.98 5.15
C ALA A 178 3.18 21.50 6.03
N PRO A 179 2.93 22.46 6.95
CA PRO A 179 3.97 23.00 7.81
C PRO A 179 4.53 21.92 8.75
N ASP A 180 5.82 22.07 9.11
CA ASP A 180 6.38 21.31 10.23
C ASP A 180 5.55 21.58 11.48
N ARG A 181 5.12 20.51 12.17
CA ARG A 181 4.53 20.67 13.50
C ARG A 181 5.62 21.30 14.37
N PRO A 182 5.35 22.39 15.12
CA PRO A 182 6.35 22.91 16.03
C PRO A 182 6.80 21.78 16.95
N SER A 183 8.11 21.52 16.95
CA SER A 183 8.75 20.64 17.94
C SER A 183 8.23 21.08 19.29
N ALA A 184 7.64 20.16 20.07
CA ALA A 184 7.19 20.46 21.42
C ALA A 184 8.35 21.16 22.14
N ALA A 185 8.15 22.43 22.52
CA ALA A 185 9.18 23.23 23.16
C ALA A 185 9.72 22.44 24.37
N PRO A 186 11.05 22.47 24.64
CA PRO A 186 11.58 21.87 25.85
C PRO A 186 10.84 22.47 27.04
N THR A 187 10.22 21.60 27.84
CA THR A 187 9.54 21.96 29.09
C THR A 187 10.51 22.82 29.90
N ALA A 188 10.14 24.08 30.16
CA ALA A 188 10.93 24.98 30.97
C ALA A 188 11.17 24.36 32.36
N PRO A 189 12.35 24.54 32.98
CA PRO A 189 12.60 24.01 34.30
C PRO A 189 11.72 24.73 35.34
N GLU A 190 11.14 23.96 36.26
CA GLU A 190 10.36 24.47 37.39
C GLU A 190 11.21 25.44 38.24
N PRO A 191 10.64 26.59 38.66
CA PRO A 191 11.35 27.51 39.55
C PRO A 191 11.46 26.91 40.95
N THR A 192 12.66 27.11 41.52
CA THR A 192 13.14 26.67 42.84
C THR A 192 12.35 27.24 44.01
#